data_AF-A0A8B6G8Q0-F1
#
_entry.id   AF-A0A8B6G8Q0-F1
#
_cell.length_a   1.000
_cell.length_b   1.000
_cell.length_c   1.000
_cell.angle_alpha   90.00
_cell.angle_beta   90.00
_cell.angle_gamma   90.00
#
_symmetry.space_group_name_H-M   'P 1'
#
loop_
_entity.id
_entity.type
_entity.pdbx_description
1 polymer ?
#
loop_
_entity_poly.entity_id
_entity_poly.type
_entity_poly.pdbx_seq_one_letter_code
_entity_poly.pdbx_strand_id
1 'polypeptide(L)'
;MSCMSSQYFILFSSTILEECKFTQDRIDILLQLYQEKKLFIQILLGNIGTSPPHIVDVDWRLDYYIKSNQLEKVNEPVYLISLKTEVPGKTDLEEVQFSCSLEQLQDFVGKLKDATKCLEKIGQV
;
A
#
# COMPACT_ATOMS: atom_id res chain seq x y z
N MET A 1 1.54 13.52 -12.68
CA MET A 1 1.91 14.88 -12.23
C MET A 1 3.28 14.80 -11.58
N SER A 2 4.28 14.60 -12.41
CA SER A 2 5.64 14.28 -12.05
C SER A 2 6.46 15.57 -11.91
N CYS A 3 7.12 15.70 -10.76
CA CYS A 3 8.46 16.28 -10.64
C CYS A 3 8.66 17.70 -11.21
N MET A 4 8.13 18.72 -10.54
CA MET A 4 8.90 19.97 -10.43
C MET A 4 9.97 19.73 -9.37
N SER A 5 11.24 19.83 -9.73
CA SER A 5 12.35 19.69 -8.77
C SER A 5 12.15 20.69 -7.63
N SER A 6 12.40 20.24 -6.39
CA SER A 6 12.04 20.97 -5.14
C SER A 6 12.48 22.45 -5.18
N GLN A 7 13.60 22.73 -5.85
CA GLN A 7 14.20 24.05 -5.99
C GLN A 7 13.37 25.03 -6.84
N TYR A 8 12.72 24.57 -7.92
CA TYR A 8 11.88 25.42 -8.77
C TYR A 8 10.52 25.72 -8.12
N PHE A 9 9.98 24.80 -7.32
CA PHE A 9 8.76 25.06 -6.55
C PHE A 9 9.00 26.09 -5.44
N ILE A 10 10.17 26.04 -4.79
CA ILE A 10 10.57 27.02 -3.77
C ILE A 10 10.76 28.40 -4.39
N LEU A 11 11.51 28.51 -5.50
CA LEU A 11 11.74 29.79 -6.18
C LEU A 11 10.44 30.40 -6.72
N PHE A 12 9.54 29.57 -7.27
CA PHE A 12 8.23 30.03 -7.73
C PHE A 12 7.34 30.50 -6.56
N SER A 13 7.28 29.73 -5.48
CA SER A 13 6.49 30.11 -4.31
C SER A 13 7.04 31.34 -3.59
N SER A 14 8.36 31.54 -3.51
CA SER A 14 8.94 32.77 -2.96
C SER A 14 8.57 33.99 -3.80
N THR A 15 8.70 33.93 -5.12
CA THR A 15 8.33 35.06 -6.01
C THR A 15 6.85 35.44 -5.90
N ILE A 16 5.93 34.46 -5.83
CA ILE A 16 4.50 34.72 -5.64
C ILE A 16 4.22 35.33 -4.26
N LEU A 17 4.89 34.84 -3.22
CA LEU A 17 4.68 35.33 -1.86
C LEU A 17 5.27 36.75 -1.68
N GLU A 18 6.39 37.05 -2.35
CA GLU A 18 6.97 38.40 -2.44
C GLU A 18 6.00 39.35 -3.17
N GLU A 19 5.39 38.92 -4.27
CA GLU A 19 4.32 39.67 -4.97
C GLU A 19 3.09 39.90 -4.09
N CYS A 20 2.78 38.95 -3.20
CA CYS A 20 1.74 39.09 -2.16
C CYS A 20 2.17 39.98 -0.98
N LYS A 21 3.32 40.65 -1.07
CA LYS A 21 3.91 41.56 -0.06
C LYS A 21 4.26 40.89 1.27
N PHE A 22 4.55 39.58 1.26
CA PHE A 22 5.13 38.94 2.43
C PHE A 22 6.60 39.37 2.59
N THR A 23 7.01 39.60 3.83
CA THR A 23 8.42 39.88 4.15
C THR A 23 9.26 38.62 3.95
N GLN A 24 10.52 38.78 3.53
CA GLN A 24 11.43 37.66 3.30
C GLN A 24 11.50 36.69 4.47
N ASP A 25 11.59 37.20 5.71
CA ASP A 25 11.62 36.38 6.91
C ASP A 25 10.40 35.44 7.05
N ARG A 26 9.20 35.91 6.64
CA ARG A 26 7.98 35.10 6.70
C ARG A 26 7.94 34.04 5.60
N ILE A 27 8.49 34.38 4.44
CA ILE A 27 8.61 33.47 3.30
C ILE A 27 9.58 32.35 3.67
N ASP A 28 10.73 32.69 4.26
CA ASP A 28 11.73 31.73 4.70
C ASP A 28 11.18 30.77 5.77
N ILE A 29 10.42 31.27 6.75
CA ILE A 29 9.74 30.45 7.76
C ILE A 29 8.72 29.50 7.11
N LEU A 30 7.89 30.01 6.18
CA LEU A 30 6.87 29.20 5.52
C LEU A 30 7.51 28.11 4.64
N LEU A 31 8.55 28.47 3.90
CA LEU A 31 9.30 27.52 3.08
C LEU A 31 9.97 26.45 3.93
N GLN A 32 10.56 26.83 5.07
CA GLN A 32 11.16 25.90 6.01
C GLN A 32 10.11 24.91 6.55
N LEU A 33 8.96 25.40 6.99
CA LEU A 33 7.84 24.57 7.47
C LEU A 33 7.30 23.66 6.38
N TYR A 34 7.15 24.17 5.15
CA TYR A 34 6.68 23.37 4.02
C TYR A 34 7.69 22.26 3.69
N GLN A 35 8.99 22.56 3.64
CA GLN A 35 10.01 21.53 3.40
C GLN A 35 10.00 20.46 4.51
N GLU A 36 9.85 20.85 5.77
CA GLU A 36 9.75 19.91 6.90
C GLU A 36 8.52 18.99 6.77
N LYS A 37 7.39 19.53 6.31
CA LYS A 37 6.13 18.78 6.19
C LYS A 37 5.87 18.22 4.79
N LYS A 38 6.80 18.38 3.84
CA LYS A 38 6.60 18.04 2.43
C LYS A 38 6.26 16.57 2.23
N LEU A 39 7.03 15.66 2.83
CA LEU A 39 6.81 14.22 2.71
C LEU A 39 5.43 13.83 3.23
N PHE A 40 5.02 14.41 4.37
CA PHE A 40 3.71 14.22 4.96
C PHE A 40 2.58 14.71 4.03
N ILE A 41 2.75 15.88 3.41
CA ILE A 41 1.78 16.42 2.44
C ILE A 41 1.72 15.54 1.18
N GLN A 42 2.85 15.03 0.70
CA GLN A 42 2.89 14.15 -0.47
C GLN A 42 2.25 12.79 -0.19
N ILE A 43 2.45 12.21 1.00
CA ILE A 43 1.72 11.02 1.46
C ILE A 43 0.21 11.32 1.51
N LEU A 44 -0.17 12.48 2.05
CA LEU A 44 -1.56 12.92 2.09
C LEU A 44 -2.18 13.11 0.70
N LEU A 45 -1.42 13.60 -0.27
CA LEU A 45 -1.87 13.79 -1.65
C LEU A 45 -1.78 12.52 -2.49
N GLY A 46 -0.93 11.56 -2.13
CA GLY A 46 -0.88 10.23 -2.72
C GLY A 46 -2.15 9.41 -2.44
N ASN A 47 -2.95 9.80 -1.43
CA ASN A 47 -4.32 9.35 -1.23
C ASN A 47 -5.33 9.94 -2.22
N ILE A 48 -4.97 11.00 -2.93
CA ILE A 48 -5.89 11.76 -3.76
C ILE A 48 -5.70 11.35 -5.22
N GLY A 49 -6.48 10.32 -5.55
CA GLY A 49 -6.43 9.46 -6.72
C GLY A 49 -6.83 8.07 -6.22
N THR A 50 -8.14 7.83 -6.09
CA THR A 50 -8.69 6.77 -5.23
C THR A 50 -8.56 5.39 -5.88
N SER A 51 -7.43 4.72 -5.68
CA SER A 51 -7.36 3.25 -5.81
C SER A 51 -7.66 2.61 -4.45
N PRO A 52 -8.39 1.49 -4.40
CA PRO A 52 -8.49 0.73 -3.16
C PRO A 52 -7.12 0.16 -2.79
N PRO A 53 -6.89 -0.16 -1.50
CA PRO A 53 -5.75 -0.99 -1.11
C PRO A 53 -5.63 -2.20 -2.01
N HIS A 54 -4.41 -2.50 -2.45
CA HIS A 54 -4.18 -3.59 -3.39
C HIS A 54 -3.03 -4.46 -2.92
N ILE A 55 -3.14 -5.75 -3.22
CA ILE A 55 -2.14 -6.75 -2.87
C ILE A 55 -0.93 -6.53 -3.78
N VAL A 56 0.24 -6.38 -3.19
CA VAL A 56 1.51 -6.20 -3.90
C VAL A 56 2.43 -7.41 -3.78
N ASP A 57 2.23 -8.25 -2.76
CA ASP A 57 3.06 -9.43 -2.54
C ASP A 57 2.33 -10.49 -1.72
N VAL A 58 2.82 -11.73 -1.78
CA VAL A 58 2.28 -12.87 -1.04
C VAL A 58 3.40 -13.75 -0.53
N ASP A 59 3.46 -13.92 0.79
CA ASP A 59 4.27 -14.95 1.45
C ASP A 59 3.39 -16.13 1.85
N TRP A 60 3.92 -17.34 1.79
CA TRP A 60 3.20 -18.53 2.22
C TRP A 60 4.13 -19.57 2.84
N ARG A 61 3.59 -20.35 3.77
CA ARG A 61 4.27 -21.52 4.33
C ARG A 61 3.29 -22.65 4.60
N LEU A 62 3.80 -23.87 4.52
CA LEU A 62 3.07 -25.09 4.86
C LEU A 62 3.59 -25.63 6.18
N ASP A 63 2.73 -25.62 7.20
CA ASP A 63 3.02 -26.14 8.53
C ASP A 63 2.34 -27.51 8.71
N TYR A 64 3.02 -28.43 9.40
CA TYR A 64 2.46 -29.72 9.81
C TYR A 64 2.33 -29.75 11.33
N TYR A 65 1.11 -29.90 11.83
CA TYR A 65 0.90 -30.09 13.27
C TYR A 65 1.09 -31.56 13.62
N ILE A 66 2.11 -31.88 14.43
CA ILE A 66 2.31 -33.20 15.00
C ILE A 66 1.96 -33.12 16.49
N LYS A 67 0.73 -33.50 16.87
CA LYS A 67 0.37 -33.71 18.28
C LYS A 67 0.64 -35.17 18.67
N SER A 68 1.47 -35.39 19.70
CA SER A 68 1.68 -36.70 20.30
C SER A 68 1.28 -36.66 21.78
N ASN A 69 0.11 -37.20 22.09
CA ASN A 69 -0.23 -37.69 23.42
C ASN A 69 -1.35 -38.72 23.22
N GLN A 70 -0.99 -40.00 23.24
CA GLN A 70 -1.87 -41.18 23.23
C GLN A 70 -3.20 -41.08 22.43
N LEU A 71 -3.22 -41.78 21.28
CA LEU A 71 -4.37 -42.31 20.51
C LEU A 71 -4.93 -41.61 19.26
N GLU A 72 -4.70 -40.33 18.96
CA GLU A 72 -5.14 -39.79 17.65
C GLU A 72 -4.08 -38.86 17.03
N LYS A 73 -3.31 -39.37 16.07
CA LYS A 73 -2.40 -38.56 15.25
C LYS A 73 -3.22 -37.78 14.23
N VAL A 74 -3.55 -36.52 14.53
CA VAL A 74 -4.09 -35.58 13.53
C VAL A 74 -2.90 -34.95 12.81
N ASN A 75 -2.46 -35.59 11.70
CA ASN A 75 -1.42 -35.08 10.81
C ASN A 75 -2.05 -34.20 9.72
N GLU A 76 -2.58 -33.04 10.09
CA GLU A 76 -3.25 -32.17 9.10
C GLU A 76 -2.30 -31.05 8.63
N PRO A 77 -2.10 -30.92 7.30
CA PRO A 77 -1.35 -29.80 6.73
C PRO A 77 -2.15 -28.51 6.86
N VAL A 78 -1.50 -27.45 7.36
CA VAL A 78 -2.08 -26.11 7.47
C VAL A 78 -1.23 -25.13 6.66
N TYR A 79 -1.87 -24.41 5.75
CA TYR A 79 -1.21 -23.37 4.97
C TYR A 79 -1.36 -22.05 5.72
N LEU A 80 -0.27 -21.33 5.96
CA LEU A 80 -0.32 -19.93 6.36
C LEU A 80 0.01 -19.07 5.16
N ILE A 81 -0.88 -18.13 4.86
CA ILE A 81 -0.77 -17.16 3.79
C ILE A 81 -0.66 -15.78 4.41
N SER A 82 0.24 -14.97 3.88
CA SER A 82 0.39 -13.57 4.20
C SER A 82 0.32 -12.75 2.92
N LEU A 83 -0.64 -11.82 2.85
CA LEU A 83 -0.80 -10.91 1.73
C LEU A 83 -0.26 -9.53 2.14
N LYS A 84 0.76 -9.02 1.44
CA LYS A 84 1.21 -7.64 1.64
C LYS A 84 0.35 -6.72 0.80
N THR A 85 -0.22 -5.70 1.43
CA THR A 85 -1.11 -4.73 0.79
C THR A 85 -0.53 -3.34 0.86
N GLU A 86 -0.46 -2.68 -0.30
CA GLU A 86 -0.15 -1.26 -0.39
C GLU A 86 -1.46 -0.47 -0.26
N VAL A 87 -1.48 0.41 0.74
CA VAL A 87 -2.57 1.36 0.98
C VAL A 87 -2.08 2.72 0.48
N PRO A 88 -2.83 3.41 -0.40
CA PRO A 88 -2.49 4.78 -0.76
C PRO A 88 -2.25 5.63 0.48
N GLY A 89 -1.28 6.54 0.40
CA GLY A 89 -0.92 7.45 1.48
C GLY A 89 -0.59 6.82 2.82
N LYS A 90 -0.15 5.56 2.82
CA LYS A 90 0.70 5.00 3.86
C LYS A 90 2.06 4.68 3.24
N THR A 91 3.11 4.87 4.03
CA THR A 91 4.50 4.58 3.61
C THR A 91 4.85 3.12 3.85
N ASP A 92 4.20 2.50 4.83
CA ASP A 92 4.43 1.11 5.23
C ASP A 92 3.42 0.18 4.57
N LEU A 93 3.89 -1.02 4.21
CA LEU A 93 3.03 -2.10 3.74
C LEU A 93 2.22 -2.67 4.90
N GLU A 94 0.94 -2.92 4.64
CA GLU A 94 0.10 -3.67 5.56
C GLU A 94 0.13 -5.16 5.22
N GLU A 95 -0.18 -6.00 6.21
CA GLU A 95 -0.07 -7.44 6.08
C GLU A 95 -1.37 -8.11 6.53
N VAL A 96 -1.97 -8.93 5.67
CA VAL A 96 -3.16 -9.73 5.96
C VAL A 96 -2.75 -11.19 6.02
N GLN A 97 -2.70 -11.73 7.24
CA GLN A 97 -2.30 -13.11 7.49
C GLN A 97 -3.51 -13.99 7.83
N PHE A 98 -3.57 -15.18 7.23
CA PHE A 98 -4.57 -16.19 7.57
C PHE A 98 -4.01 -17.61 7.38
N SER A 99 -4.60 -18.55 8.11
CA SER A 99 -4.35 -19.98 7.91
C SER A 99 -5.54 -20.66 7.26
N CYS A 100 -5.30 -21.60 6.36
CA CYS A 100 -6.35 -22.35 5.68
C CYS A 100 -5.99 -23.81 5.41
N SER A 101 -7.01 -24.65 5.22
CA SER A 101 -6.85 -26.02 4.72
C SER A 101 -6.53 -26.02 3.22
N LEU A 102 -6.12 -27.17 2.68
CA LEU A 102 -5.89 -27.32 1.24
C LEU A 102 -7.14 -26.98 0.41
N GLU A 103 -8.31 -27.43 0.84
CA GLU A 103 -9.59 -27.19 0.15
C GLU A 103 -9.91 -25.69 0.12
N GLN A 104 -9.77 -25.01 1.26
CA GLN A 104 -9.97 -23.56 1.36
C GLN A 104 -8.97 -22.78 0.49
N LEU A 105 -7.72 -23.23 0.40
CA LEU A 105 -6.72 -22.61 -0.48
C LEU A 105 -7.06 -22.79 -1.96
N GLN A 106 -7.52 -23.98 -2.35
CA GLN A 106 -7.95 -24.25 -3.73
C GLN A 106 -9.16 -23.38 -4.11
N ASP A 107 -10.14 -23.26 -3.23
CA ASP A 107 -11.29 -22.38 -3.43
C ASP A 107 -10.88 -20.91 -3.55
N PHE A 108 -9.94 -20.46 -2.72
CA PHE A 108 -9.42 -19.10 -2.77
C PHE A 108 -8.75 -18.79 -4.12
N VAL A 109 -7.85 -19.66 -4.56
CA VAL A 109 -7.18 -19.52 -5.87
C VAL A 109 -8.18 -19.60 -7.02
N GLY A 110 -9.20 -20.46 -6.91
CA GLY A 110 -10.29 -20.55 -7.89
C GLY A 110 -11.04 -19.22 -8.04
N LYS A 111 -11.45 -18.62 -6.92
CA LYS A 111 -12.12 -17.31 -6.90
C LYS A 111 -11.27 -16.21 -7.50
N LEU A 112 -9.95 -16.19 -7.23
CA LEU A 112 -9.03 -15.22 -7.84
C LEU A 112 -8.96 -15.39 -9.36
N LYS A 113 -8.83 -16.62 -9.86
CA LYS A 113 -8.83 -16.90 -11.30
C LYS A 113 -10.11 -16.45 -11.99
N ASP A 114 -11.26 -16.68 -11.36
CA ASP A 114 -12.54 -16.27 -11.91
C ASP A 114 -12.71 -14.74 -11.90
N ALA A 115 -12.23 -14.06 -10.86
CA ALA A 115 -12.15 -12.60 -10.83
C ALA A 115 -11.27 -12.06 -11.98
N THR A 116 -10.12 -12.66 -12.24
CA THR A 116 -9.25 -12.30 -13.37
C THR A 116 -9.96 -12.47 -14.71
N LYS A 117 -10.64 -13.60 -14.94
CA LYS A 117 -11.41 -13.82 -16.17
C LYS A 117 -12.53 -12.80 -16.35
N CYS A 118 -13.19 -12.40 -15.26
CA CYS A 118 -14.21 -11.36 -15.31
C CYS A 118 -13.62 -10.02 -15.78
N LEU A 119 -12.43 -9.66 -15.30
CA LEU A 119 -11.71 -8.45 -15.73
C LEU A 119 -11.29 -8.52 -17.21
N GLU A 120 -10.78 -9.68 -17.67
CA GLU A 120 -10.41 -9.89 -19.07
C GLU A 120 -11.59 -9.69 -20.04
N LYS A 121 -12.78 -10.18 -19.66
CA LYS A 121 -14.01 -9.98 -20.46
C LYS A 121 -14.43 -8.53 -20.55
N ILE A 122 -14.18 -7.73 -19.52
CA ILE A 122 -14.52 -6.30 -19.49
C ILE A 122 -13.51 -5.48 -20.32
N GLY A 123 -12.25 -5.93 -20.40
CA GLY A 123 -11.18 -5.27 -21.15
C GLY A 123 -11.19 -5.53 -22.67
N GLN A 124 -11.99 -6.47 -23.16
CA GLN A 124 -12.21 -6.68 -24.60
C GLN A 124 -13.28 -5.71 -25.12
N VAL A 125 -12.89 -4.45 -25.31
CA VAL A 125 -13.62 -3.43 -26.07
C VAL A 125 -12.72 -2.87 -27.16
#